data_AF-A0A970KGR0-F1
#
_entry.id   AF-A0A970KGR0-F1
#
_cell.length_a   1.000
_cell.length_b   1.000
_cell.length_c   1.000
_cell.angle_alpha   90.00
_cell.angle_beta   90.00
_cell.angle_gamma   90.00
#
_symmetry.space_group_name_H-M   'P 1'
#
loop_
_entity.id
_entity.type
_entity.pdbx_description
1 polymer ?
#
loop_
_entity_poly.entity_id
_entity_poly.type
_entity_poly.pdbx_seq_one_letter_code
_entity_poly.pdbx_strand_id
1 'polypeptide(L)'
;MLGEIKKIIEDNKYGFIRCGDGKEYYFNADSLVGDISFGDLATGMEIEFDIVMGENRKLRAVNCKIIENENVKFFKESVLDLHTNKKQYDIFCDKAREYAERLKTGKVTTSMIRKVYARVLNASTVTDIKLLRPHFAYISGRNEKNYVLREFMDLLDYLAKELEMDNMQQLENYKQFLEAIVAYRKYVGKDK
;
A
#
# COMPACT_ATOMS: atom_id res chain seq x y z
N MET A 1 -9.58 11.13 14.91
CA MET A 1 -10.46 9.98 14.62
C MET A 1 -9.90 9.20 13.43
N LEU A 2 -10.21 7.90 13.34
CA LEU A 2 -9.81 7.05 12.22
C LEU A 2 -11.02 6.66 11.37
N GLY A 3 -10.82 6.56 10.07
CA GLY A 3 -11.83 6.06 9.13
C GLY A 3 -11.25 5.69 7.78
N GLU A 4 -12.11 5.19 6.91
CA GLU A 4 -11.78 4.80 5.54
C GLU A 4 -12.49 5.72 4.56
N ILE A 5 -11.80 6.15 3.49
CA ILE A 5 -12.43 6.92 2.42
C ILE A 5 -13.44 6.01 1.71
N LYS A 6 -14.73 6.32 1.86
CA LYS A 6 -15.82 5.59 1.24
C LYS A 6 -16.10 6.06 -0.19
N LYS A 7 -16.00 7.36 -0.43
CA LYS A 7 -16.35 7.96 -1.72
C LYS A 7 -15.55 9.24 -1.95
N ILE A 8 -15.10 9.43 -3.18
CA ILE A 8 -14.47 10.66 -3.68
C ILE A 8 -15.21 11.10 -4.94
N ILE A 9 -15.43 12.40 -5.05
CA ILE A 9 -16.01 13.06 -6.22
C ILE A 9 -15.01 14.13 -6.64
N GLU A 10 -14.11 13.74 -7.55
CA GLU A 10 -12.95 14.56 -7.97
C GLU A 10 -13.38 15.89 -8.58
N ASP A 11 -14.38 15.89 -9.47
CA ASP A 11 -14.87 17.10 -10.17
C ASP A 11 -15.26 18.24 -9.21
N ASN A 12 -15.86 17.86 -8.08
CA ASN A 12 -16.35 18.81 -7.06
C ASN A 12 -15.43 18.86 -5.83
N LYS A 13 -14.30 18.16 -5.84
CA LYS A 13 -13.29 18.09 -4.76
C LYS A 13 -13.88 17.86 -3.37
N TYR A 14 -14.75 16.85 -3.25
CA TYR A 14 -15.27 16.41 -1.96
C TYR A 14 -15.42 14.89 -1.85
N GLY A 15 -15.57 14.42 -0.62
CA GLY A 15 -15.73 12.99 -0.34
C GLY A 15 -16.39 12.71 1.00
N PHE A 16 -16.46 11.42 1.32
CA PHE A 16 -17.01 10.90 2.57
C PHE A 16 -16.08 9.87 3.18
N ILE A 17 -15.84 10.01 4.48
CA ILE A 17 -15.06 9.08 5.30
C ILE A 17 -16.04 8.25 6.12
N ARG A 18 -15.91 6.94 6.11
CA ARG A 18 -16.67 6.02 6.95
C ARG A 18 -15.84 5.61 8.16
N CYS A 19 -16.43 5.71 9.35
CA CYS A 19 -15.81 5.27 10.59
C CYS A 19 -16.26 3.87 11.01
N GLY A 20 -15.51 3.27 11.93
CA GLY A 20 -15.84 1.95 12.49
C GLY A 20 -17.18 1.88 13.22
N ASP A 21 -17.72 3.04 13.66
CA ASP A 21 -19.05 3.16 14.24
C ASP A 21 -20.18 3.23 13.19
N GLY A 22 -19.83 3.13 11.90
CA GLY A 22 -20.75 3.19 10.77
C GLY A 22 -21.17 4.60 10.35
N LYS A 23 -20.74 5.65 11.07
CA LYS A 23 -21.02 7.03 10.68
C LYS A 23 -20.15 7.48 9.52
N GLU A 24 -20.66 8.47 8.80
CA GLU A 24 -20.01 9.04 7.63
C GLU A 24 -19.80 10.55 7.80
N TYR A 25 -18.59 11.01 7.50
CA TYR A 25 -18.19 12.39 7.65
C TYR A 25 -17.79 12.97 6.31
N TYR A 26 -18.38 14.11 5.98
CA TYR A 26 -18.05 14.87 4.79
C TYR A 26 -16.68 15.55 4.94
N PHE A 27 -15.89 15.58 3.87
CA PHE A 27 -14.67 16.38 3.76
C PHE A 27 -14.52 16.96 2.35
N ASN A 28 -13.76 18.06 2.22
CA ASN A 28 -13.45 18.70 0.94
C ASN A 28 -11.95 19.03 0.84
N ALA A 29 -11.54 19.72 -0.24
CA ALA A 29 -10.16 20.18 -0.44
C ALA A 29 -9.55 20.86 0.80
N ASP A 30 -10.31 21.77 1.43
CA ASP A 30 -9.84 22.55 2.59
C ASP A 30 -9.73 21.72 3.87
N SER A 31 -10.31 20.51 3.89
CA SER A 31 -10.14 19.58 5.00
C SER A 31 -8.79 18.88 4.99
N LEU A 32 -8.10 18.81 3.84
CA LEU A 32 -6.82 18.11 3.71
C LEU A 32 -5.69 18.95 4.29
N VAL A 33 -4.72 18.29 4.93
CA VAL A 33 -3.51 18.94 5.46
C VAL A 33 -2.26 18.18 5.03
N GLY A 34 -1.12 18.87 5.03
CA GLY A 34 0.13 18.38 4.45
C GLY A 34 0.14 18.48 2.92
N ASP A 35 1.10 17.83 2.28
CA ASP A 35 1.30 17.88 0.82
C ASP A 35 0.36 16.91 0.06
N ILE A 36 -0.86 16.70 0.58
CA ILE A 36 -1.83 15.74 0.03
C ILE A 36 -2.86 16.48 -0.82
N SER A 37 -3.03 16.04 -2.06
CA SER A 37 -4.06 16.55 -2.98
C SER A 37 -5.21 15.55 -3.16
N PHE A 38 -6.32 15.99 -3.75
CA PHE A 38 -7.44 15.10 -4.08
C PHE A 38 -7.07 13.99 -5.07
N GLY A 39 -6.07 14.20 -5.92
CA GLY A 39 -5.56 13.16 -6.84
C GLY A 39 -4.79 12.05 -6.13
N ASP A 40 -4.34 12.32 -4.90
CA ASP A 40 -3.66 11.33 -4.06
C ASP A 40 -4.64 10.47 -3.28
N LEU A 41 -5.94 10.78 -3.32
CA LEU A 41 -6.97 10.08 -2.58
C LEU A 41 -7.61 8.97 -3.42
N ALA A 42 -7.91 7.84 -2.77
CA ALA A 42 -8.67 6.76 -3.36
C ALA A 42 -9.64 6.15 -2.34
N THR A 43 -10.71 5.54 -2.84
CA THR A 43 -11.62 4.74 -1.99
C THR A 43 -10.83 3.59 -1.37
N GLY A 44 -11.03 3.34 -0.07
CA GLY A 44 -10.30 2.32 0.68
C GLY A 44 -9.06 2.81 1.42
N MET A 45 -8.66 4.08 1.26
CA MET A 45 -7.57 4.66 2.04
C MET A 45 -7.99 4.89 3.49
N GLU A 46 -7.08 4.57 4.40
CA GLU A 46 -7.21 4.91 5.82
C GLU A 46 -6.79 6.37 6.02
N ILE A 47 -7.59 7.10 6.80
CA ILE A 47 -7.42 8.52 7.01
C ILE A 47 -7.65 8.86 8.48
N GLU A 48 -6.76 9.68 9.03
CA GLU A 48 -6.92 10.34 10.32
C GLU A 48 -7.55 11.72 10.11
N PHE A 49 -8.48 12.10 10.97
CA PHE A 49 -9.14 13.41 10.88
C PHE A 49 -9.77 13.85 12.21
N ASP A 50 -10.05 15.13 12.34
CA ASP A 50 -10.82 15.71 13.44
C ASP A 50 -12.26 16.00 13.02
N ILE A 51 -13.19 15.96 13.97
CA ILE A 51 -14.59 16.33 13.72
C ILE A 51 -14.84 17.74 14.22
N VAL A 52 -15.42 18.57 13.37
CA VAL A 52 -15.95 19.88 13.75
C VAL A 52 -17.38 20.05 13.27
N MET A 53 -18.12 20.92 13.94
CA MET A 53 -19.45 21.33 13.51
C MET A 53 -19.31 22.40 12.41
N GLY A 54 -19.76 22.09 11.20
CA GLY A 54 -19.74 23.02 10.07
C GLY A 54 -20.89 24.03 10.09
N GLU A 55 -20.87 24.96 9.13
CA GLU A 55 -21.82 26.08 9.01
C GLU A 55 -23.30 25.63 9.01
N ASN A 56 -23.58 24.47 8.45
CA ASN A 56 -24.93 23.90 8.36
C ASN A 56 -25.35 23.06 9.58
N ARG A 57 -24.68 23.21 10.73
CA ARG A 57 -24.82 22.34 11.93
C ARG A 57 -24.59 20.85 11.66
N LYS A 58 -23.95 20.51 10.55
CA LYS A 58 -23.56 19.14 10.20
C LYS A 58 -22.11 18.91 10.62
N LEU A 59 -21.85 17.75 11.20
CA LEU A 59 -20.48 17.32 11.51
C LEU A 59 -19.72 17.07 10.21
N ARG A 60 -18.49 17.59 10.13
CA ARG A 60 -17.57 17.37 9.02
C ARG A 60 -16.19 16.99 9.53
N ALA A 61 -15.43 16.32 8.67
CA ALA A 61 -14.03 16.02 8.91
C ALA A 61 -13.14 17.20 8.48
N VAL A 62 -12.12 17.49 9.27
CA VAL A 62 -11.04 18.46 9.02
C VAL A 62 -9.70 17.85 9.44
N ASN A 63 -8.59 18.51 9.12
CA ASN A 63 -7.23 18.01 9.42
C ASN A 63 -7.00 16.58 8.89
N CYS A 64 -7.56 16.27 7.72
CA CYS A 64 -7.53 14.97 7.10
C CYS A 64 -6.13 14.61 6.62
N LYS A 65 -5.59 13.49 7.09
CA LYS A 65 -4.24 12.97 6.78
C LYS A 65 -4.31 11.50 6.40
N ILE A 66 -3.66 11.11 5.30
CA ILE A 66 -3.53 9.70 4.93
C ILE A 66 -2.65 9.00 5.96
N ILE A 67 -3.08 7.82 6.39
CA ILE A 67 -2.30 6.95 7.27
C ILE A 67 -1.61 5.90 6.41
N GLU A 68 -0.32 5.72 6.65
CA GLU A 68 0.42 4.61 6.03
C GLU A 68 -0.08 3.28 6.60
N ASN A 69 -0.36 2.33 5.71
CA ASN A 69 -0.81 1.00 6.11
C ASN A 69 0.23 0.31 7.02
N GLU A 70 -0.24 -0.26 8.13
CA GLU A 70 0.64 -0.88 9.14
C GLU A 70 1.50 -2.01 8.57
N ASN A 71 0.97 -2.80 7.63
CA ASN A 71 1.73 -3.88 7.01
C ASN A 71 2.82 -3.32 6.09
N VAL A 72 2.53 -2.25 5.34
CA VAL A 72 3.53 -1.54 4.52
C VAL A 72 4.66 -1.04 5.41
N LYS A 73 4.34 -0.37 6.52
CA LYS A 73 5.33 0.11 7.49
C LYS A 73 6.17 -1.05 8.04
N PHE A 74 5.52 -2.13 8.48
CA PHE A 74 6.21 -3.33 8.96
C PHE A 74 7.17 -3.91 7.91
N PHE A 75 6.76 -3.99 6.64
CA PHE A 75 7.62 -4.54 5.58
C PHE A 75 8.83 -3.65 5.31
N LYS A 76 8.68 -2.32 5.32
CA LYS A 76 9.81 -1.40 5.17
C LYS A 76 10.88 -1.61 6.24
N GLU A 77 10.46 -1.92 7.47
CA GLU A 77 11.35 -2.09 8.62
C GLU A 77 11.95 -3.50 8.74
N SER A 78 11.31 -4.52 8.16
CA SER A 78 11.66 -5.94 8.43
C SER A 78 12.10 -6.73 7.21
N VAL A 79 11.66 -6.39 6.00
CA VAL A 79 11.89 -7.25 4.82
C VAL A 79 13.36 -7.41 4.53
N LEU A 80 14.17 -6.35 4.62
CA LEU A 80 15.60 -6.47 4.28
C LEU A 80 16.41 -7.24 5.34
N ASP A 81 15.84 -7.52 6.52
CA ASP A 81 16.51 -8.21 7.63
C ASP A 81 15.85 -9.55 8.03
N LEU A 82 14.97 -10.11 7.18
CA LEU A 82 14.15 -11.31 7.50
C LEU A 82 14.95 -12.50 8.06
N HIS A 83 16.14 -12.76 7.53
CA HIS A 83 16.95 -13.90 7.95
C HIS A 83 17.75 -13.66 9.23
N THR A 84 17.82 -12.43 9.72
CA THR A 84 18.56 -12.06 10.94
C THR A 84 17.81 -12.49 12.21
N ASN A 85 16.49 -12.67 12.16
CA ASN A 85 15.68 -13.05 13.31
C ASN A 85 14.57 -14.07 12.96
N LYS A 86 14.82 -15.36 13.23
CA LYS A 86 13.87 -16.43 12.94
C LYS A 86 12.48 -16.25 13.59
N LYS A 87 12.39 -15.59 14.76
CA LYS A 87 11.08 -15.33 15.40
C LYS A 87 10.27 -14.26 14.65
N GLN A 88 10.93 -13.38 13.90
CA GLN A 88 10.23 -12.42 13.04
C GLN A 88 9.65 -13.09 11.78
N TYR A 89 10.11 -14.28 11.41
CA TYR A 89 9.62 -14.95 10.20
C TYR A 89 8.14 -15.35 10.28
N ASP A 90 7.68 -15.83 11.43
CA ASP A 90 6.26 -16.17 11.64
C ASP A 90 5.38 -14.91 11.57
N ILE A 91 5.82 -13.83 12.23
CA ILE A 91 5.15 -12.52 12.17
C ILE A 91 5.11 -12.01 10.73
N PHE A 92 6.21 -12.15 10.00
CA PHE A 92 6.29 -11.80 8.59
C PHE A 92 5.27 -12.58 7.75
N CYS A 93 5.12 -13.89 8.00
CA CYS A 93 4.15 -14.72 7.29
C CYS A 93 2.71 -14.27 7.54
N ASP A 94 2.38 -13.98 8.81
CA ASP A 94 1.05 -13.45 9.18
C ASP A 94 0.79 -12.11 8.50
N LYS A 95 1.76 -11.19 8.54
CA LYS A 95 1.67 -9.87 7.90
C LYS A 95 1.57 -9.97 6.38
N ALA A 96 2.32 -10.86 5.75
CA ALA A 96 2.24 -11.13 4.31
C ALA A 96 0.86 -11.67 3.91
N ARG A 97 0.27 -12.53 4.75
CA ARG A 97 -1.09 -13.04 4.54
C ARG A 97 -2.16 -11.95 4.70
N GLU A 98 -2.07 -11.12 5.74
CA GLU A 98 -2.96 -9.97 5.93
C GLU A 98 -2.90 -9.01 4.74
N TYR A 99 -1.68 -8.69 4.29
CA TYR A 99 -1.49 -7.83 3.13
C TYR A 99 -2.01 -8.47 1.83
N ALA A 100 -1.92 -9.79 1.69
CA ALA A 100 -2.53 -10.50 0.55
C ALA A 100 -4.07 -10.35 0.50
N GLU A 101 -4.76 -10.32 1.64
CA GLU A 101 -6.20 -10.01 1.68
C GLU A 101 -6.49 -8.55 1.32
N ARG A 102 -5.62 -7.61 1.72
CA ARG A 102 -5.70 -6.20 1.28
C ARG A 102 -5.55 -6.11 -0.24
N LEU A 103 -4.55 -6.77 -0.83
CA LEU A 103 -4.35 -6.85 -2.28
C LEU A 103 -5.59 -7.41 -2.98
N LYS A 104 -6.20 -8.47 -2.44
CA LYS A 104 -7.45 -9.05 -2.97
C LYS A 104 -8.61 -8.06 -2.90
N THR A 105 -8.80 -7.39 -1.77
CA THR A 105 -9.85 -6.37 -1.58
C THR A 105 -9.67 -5.19 -2.53
N GLY A 106 -8.41 -4.75 -2.74
CA GLY A 106 -8.01 -3.77 -3.74
C GLY A 106 -8.06 -4.26 -5.19
N LYS A 107 -8.62 -5.45 -5.44
CA LYS A 107 -8.73 -6.07 -6.78
C LYS A 107 -7.38 -6.21 -7.50
N VAL A 108 -6.29 -6.33 -6.76
CA VAL A 108 -4.96 -6.64 -7.30
C VAL A 108 -4.91 -8.15 -7.54
N THR A 109 -4.86 -8.58 -8.79
CA THR A 109 -4.84 -10.01 -9.15
C THR A 109 -3.42 -10.57 -9.15
N THR A 110 -3.29 -11.89 -9.00
CA THR A 110 -1.98 -12.55 -9.14
C THR A 110 -1.32 -12.27 -10.50
N SER A 111 -2.10 -12.12 -11.58
CA SER A 111 -1.59 -11.79 -12.91
C SER A 111 -0.91 -10.41 -13.00
N MET A 112 -1.42 -9.44 -12.23
CA MET A 112 -0.84 -8.08 -12.17
C MET A 112 0.52 -8.10 -11.48
N ILE A 113 0.67 -8.94 -10.45
CA ILE A 113 1.92 -9.10 -9.68
C ILE A 113 2.94 -9.95 -10.45
N ARG A 114 2.48 -11.01 -11.16
CA ARG A 114 3.35 -12.03 -11.76
C ARG A 114 4.43 -11.47 -12.70
N LYS A 115 4.12 -10.41 -13.44
CA LYS A 115 5.10 -9.77 -14.35
C LYS A 115 6.28 -9.16 -13.61
N VAL A 116 6.03 -8.56 -12.45
CA VAL A 116 7.08 -8.02 -11.58
C VAL A 116 7.82 -9.15 -10.89
N TYR A 117 7.08 -10.11 -10.34
CA TYR A 117 7.63 -11.31 -9.70
C TYR A 117 8.63 -12.05 -10.57
N ALA A 118 8.29 -12.32 -11.83
CA ALA A 118 9.20 -13.02 -12.73
C ALA A 118 10.52 -12.26 -12.95
N ARG A 119 10.50 -10.91 -12.99
CA ARG A 119 11.72 -10.11 -13.15
C ARG A 119 12.58 -10.13 -11.89
N VAL A 120 11.94 -9.99 -10.73
CA VAL A 120 12.61 -10.00 -9.42
C VAL A 120 13.24 -11.36 -9.13
N LEU A 121 12.52 -12.46 -9.39
CA LEU A 121 13.04 -13.80 -9.13
C LEU A 121 14.30 -14.10 -9.96
N ASN A 122 14.34 -13.61 -11.21
CA ASN A 122 15.46 -13.77 -12.14
C ASN A 122 16.61 -12.77 -11.92
N ALA A 123 16.47 -11.80 -11.01
CA ALA A 123 17.55 -10.88 -10.68
C ALA A 123 18.72 -11.64 -10.04
N SER A 124 19.94 -11.45 -10.54
CA SER A 124 21.13 -12.10 -9.98
C SER A 124 21.85 -11.19 -8.98
N THR A 125 21.63 -9.88 -9.08
CA THR A 125 22.32 -8.86 -8.28
C THR A 125 21.34 -7.83 -7.72
N VAL A 126 21.80 -7.07 -6.72
CA VAL A 126 21.06 -5.91 -6.20
C VAL A 126 20.84 -4.85 -7.28
N THR A 127 21.82 -4.67 -8.18
CA THR A 127 21.70 -3.76 -9.33
C THR A 127 20.51 -4.10 -10.21
N ASP A 128 20.29 -5.39 -10.48
CA ASP A 128 19.15 -5.84 -11.29
C ASP A 128 17.82 -5.41 -10.66
N ILE A 129 17.69 -5.50 -9.33
CA ILE A 129 16.51 -5.04 -8.61
C ILE A 129 16.37 -3.51 -8.67
N LYS A 130 17.46 -2.76 -8.45
CA LYS A 130 17.45 -1.30 -8.54
C LYS A 130 17.06 -0.80 -9.94
N LEU A 131 17.40 -1.53 -11.00
CA LEU A 131 16.99 -1.22 -12.37
C LEU A 131 15.49 -1.46 -12.64
N LEU A 132 14.77 -2.17 -11.77
CA LEU A 132 13.32 -2.36 -11.88
C LEU A 132 12.51 -1.17 -11.36
N ARG A 133 13.13 -0.22 -10.66
CA ARG A 133 12.45 0.97 -10.08
C ARG A 133 11.57 1.74 -11.08
N PRO A 134 12.04 2.08 -12.30
CA PRO A 134 11.18 2.71 -13.31
C PRO A 134 10.00 1.83 -13.75
N HIS A 135 10.16 0.50 -13.70
CA HIS A 135 9.09 -0.43 -14.06
C HIS A 135 8.00 -0.46 -12.98
N PHE A 136 8.33 -0.33 -11.69
CA PHE A 136 7.35 -0.17 -10.62
C PHE A 136 6.54 1.12 -10.80
N ALA A 137 7.22 2.24 -11.05
CA ALA A 137 6.59 3.53 -11.33
C ALA A 137 5.66 3.45 -12.54
N TYR A 138 6.08 2.79 -13.64
CA TYR A 138 5.25 2.59 -14.82
C TYR A 138 3.97 1.78 -14.53
N ILE A 139 4.08 0.71 -13.73
CA ILE A 139 2.90 -0.08 -13.33
C ILE A 139 1.97 0.73 -12.44
N SER A 140 2.53 1.54 -11.53
CA SER A 140 1.78 2.44 -10.67
C SER A 140 0.97 3.45 -11.51
N GLY A 141 1.65 4.19 -12.41
CA GLY A 141 1.04 5.23 -13.24
C GLY A 141 0.00 4.70 -14.23
N ARG A 142 0.24 3.57 -14.90
CA ARG A 142 -0.76 3.02 -15.83
C ARG A 142 -2.02 2.47 -15.14
N ASN A 143 -2.01 2.37 -13.81
CA ASN A 143 -3.11 1.88 -12.98
C ASN A 143 -3.49 2.92 -11.91
N GLU A 144 -3.47 4.22 -12.24
CA GLU A 144 -3.73 5.35 -11.32
C GLU A 144 -4.90 5.15 -10.35
N LYS A 145 -5.99 4.53 -10.82
CA LYS A 145 -7.21 4.29 -10.04
C LYS A 145 -7.12 3.12 -9.05
N ASN A 146 -6.13 2.25 -9.18
CA ASN A 146 -5.91 1.13 -8.25
C ASN A 146 -4.85 1.51 -7.21
N TYR A 147 -5.29 2.23 -6.18
CA TYR A 147 -4.41 2.68 -5.11
C TYR A 147 -3.66 1.54 -4.41
N VAL A 148 -4.32 0.41 -4.15
CA VAL A 148 -3.66 -0.70 -3.45
C VAL A 148 -2.54 -1.31 -4.30
N LEU A 149 -2.70 -1.37 -5.63
CA LEU A 149 -1.60 -1.75 -6.52
C LEU A 149 -0.47 -0.72 -6.46
N ARG A 150 -0.79 0.57 -6.48
CA ARG A 150 0.20 1.65 -6.41
C ARG A 150 0.99 1.58 -5.12
N GLU A 151 0.31 1.49 -3.98
CA GLU A 151 0.91 1.27 -2.65
C GLU A 151 1.89 0.09 -2.66
N PHE A 152 1.51 -1.02 -3.29
CA PHE A 152 2.39 -2.17 -3.42
C PHE A 152 3.61 -1.91 -4.33
N MET A 153 3.43 -1.22 -5.46
CA MET A 153 4.57 -0.84 -6.33
C MET A 153 5.51 0.14 -5.62
N ASP A 154 4.97 1.08 -4.84
CA ASP A 154 5.73 2.07 -4.09
C ASP A 154 6.52 1.40 -2.95
N LEU A 155 5.95 0.38 -2.30
CA LEU A 155 6.67 -0.46 -1.35
C LEU A 155 7.84 -1.21 -2.01
N LEU A 156 7.63 -1.78 -3.20
CA LEU A 156 8.70 -2.45 -3.95
C LEU A 156 9.80 -1.48 -4.38
N ASP A 157 9.46 -0.26 -4.80
CA ASP A 157 10.43 0.79 -5.13
C ASP A 157 11.24 1.23 -3.91
N TYR A 158 10.55 1.45 -2.78
CA TYR A 158 11.20 1.81 -1.52
C TYR A 158 12.22 0.74 -1.12
N LEU A 159 11.80 -0.53 -1.03
CA LEU A 159 12.69 -1.62 -0.66
C LEU A 159 13.86 -1.75 -1.65
N ALA A 160 13.62 -1.60 -2.96
CA ALA A 160 14.68 -1.63 -3.97
C ALA A 160 15.69 -0.48 -3.81
N LYS A 161 15.21 0.71 -3.44
CA LYS A 161 16.05 1.87 -3.15
C LYS A 161 16.96 1.62 -1.93
N GLU A 162 16.41 1.03 -0.87
CA GLU A 162 17.12 0.79 0.39
C GLU A 162 18.09 -0.40 0.35
N LEU A 163 18.01 -1.28 -0.66
CA LEU A 163 19.00 -2.37 -0.84
C LEU A 163 20.44 -1.84 -0.86
N GLU A 164 21.32 -2.47 -0.08
CA GLU A 164 22.75 -2.21 -0.10
C GLU A 164 23.43 -2.89 -1.29
N MET A 165 24.39 -2.21 -1.92
CA MET A 165 25.14 -2.78 -3.04
C MET A 165 25.87 -4.06 -2.61
N ASP A 166 25.86 -5.07 -3.49
CA ASP A 166 26.49 -6.38 -3.29
C ASP A 166 25.98 -7.20 -2.07
N ASN A 167 24.92 -6.74 -1.39
CA ASN A 167 24.32 -7.47 -0.28
C ASN A 167 23.36 -8.58 -0.77
N MET A 168 23.92 -9.78 -0.97
CA MET A 168 23.18 -10.94 -1.46
C MET A 168 22.10 -11.44 -0.48
N GLN A 169 22.28 -11.22 0.83
CA GLN A 169 21.28 -11.63 1.82
C GLN A 169 20.02 -10.76 1.70
N GLN A 170 20.18 -9.44 1.54
CA GLN A 170 19.05 -8.55 1.33
C GLN A 170 18.34 -8.82 -0.01
N LEU A 171 19.09 -9.17 -1.07
CA LEU A 171 18.51 -9.61 -2.33
C LEU A 171 17.61 -10.84 -2.14
N GLU A 172 18.08 -11.85 -1.41
CA GLU A 172 17.30 -13.05 -1.13
C GLU A 172 16.06 -12.73 -0.30
N ASN A 173 16.19 -11.86 0.72
CA ASN A 173 15.05 -11.44 1.53
C ASN A 173 13.99 -10.71 0.69
N TYR A 174 14.41 -9.85 -0.24
CA TYR A 174 13.50 -9.16 -1.17
C TYR A 174 12.75 -10.16 -2.08
N LYS A 175 13.46 -11.18 -2.61
CA LYS A 175 12.84 -12.24 -3.41
C LYS A 175 11.84 -13.05 -2.61
N GLN A 176 12.22 -13.46 -1.39
CA GLN A 176 11.35 -14.21 -0.50
C GLN A 176 10.10 -13.41 -0.11
N PHE A 177 10.23 -12.10 0.11
CA PHE A 177 9.09 -11.23 0.33
C PHE A 177 8.08 -11.31 -0.82
N LEU A 178 8.56 -11.13 -2.05
CA LEU A 178 7.68 -11.14 -3.21
C LEU A 178 7.08 -12.52 -3.48
N GLU A 179 7.84 -13.59 -3.23
CA GLU A 179 7.34 -14.96 -3.29
C GLU A 179 6.21 -15.19 -2.28
N ALA A 180 6.40 -14.79 -1.02
CA ALA A 180 5.38 -14.90 0.02
C ALA A 180 4.09 -14.14 -0.35
N ILE A 181 4.22 -12.90 -0.85
CA ILE A 181 3.07 -12.11 -1.32
C ILE A 181 2.33 -12.82 -2.45
N VAL A 182 3.05 -13.36 -3.44
CA VAL A 182 2.42 -14.10 -4.56
C VAL A 182 1.75 -15.38 -4.06
N ALA A 183 2.40 -16.14 -3.19
CA ALA A 183 1.88 -17.37 -2.61
C ALA A 183 0.60 -17.12 -1.80
N TYR A 184 0.64 -16.17 -0.85
CA TYR A 184 -0.54 -15.82 -0.07
C TYR A 184 -1.62 -15.18 -0.91
N ARG A 185 -1.28 -14.35 -1.91
CA ARG A 185 -2.29 -13.78 -2.81
C ARG A 185 -3.02 -14.86 -3.61
N LYS A 186 -2.31 -15.91 -4.03
CA LYS A 186 -2.89 -17.10 -4.67
C LYS A 186 -3.71 -17.93 -3.68
N TYR A 187 -3.30 -18.02 -2.42
CA TYR A 187 -4.02 -18.74 -1.37
C TYR A 187 -5.37 -18.07 -1.02
N VAL A 188 -5.38 -16.76 -0.83
CA VAL A 188 -6.59 -16.00 -0.45
C VAL A 188 -7.50 -15.71 -1.65
N GLY A 189 -6.91 -15.69 -2.85
CA GLY A 189 -7.59 -15.50 -4.12
C GLY A 189 -8.12 -16.79 -4.69
N LYS A 190 -9.43 -16.87 -4.95
CA LYS A 190 -9.97 -17.88 -5.87
C LYS A 190 -9.72 -17.47 -7.33
N ASP A 191 -8.51 -16.99 -7.64
CA ASP A 191 -8.11 -16.65 -9.00
C ASP A 191 -8.09 -17.98 -9.79
N LYS A 192 -9.19 -18.31 -10.48
CA LYS A 192 -9.23 -19.38 -11.48
C LYS A 192 -8.48 -18.94 -12.74
#